data_AF-A0A314UDW9-F1
#
_entry.id   AF-A0A314UDW9-F1
#
_cell.length_a   1.000
_cell.length_b   1.000
_cell.length_c   1.000
_cell.angle_alpha   90.00
_cell.angle_beta   90.00
_cell.angle_gamma   90.00
#
_symmetry.space_group_name_H-M   'P 1'
#
loop_
_entity.id
_entity.type
_entity.pdbx_description
1 polymer ?
#
loop_
_entity_poly.entity_id
_entity_poly.type
_entity_poly.pdbx_seq_one_letter_code
_entity_poly.pdbx_strand_id
1 'polypeptide(L)' 'MHSTDNSATKPYIVSHNLLLAHATVVELYREKFQEKQGGQSGISLVGQYVEPYSESAKDRASATSATIL' A
#
# COMPACT_ATOMS: atom_id res chain seq x y z
N MET A 1 7.72 14.16 -28.82
CA MET A 1 6.87 12.98 -28.55
C MET A 1 6.32 13.12 -27.14
N HIS A 2 5.12 13.68 -26.96
CA HIS A 2 4.39 13.56 -25.70
C HIS A 2 3.72 12.20 -25.71
N SER A 3 4.34 11.21 -25.07
CA SER A 3 3.68 9.94 -24.80
C SER A 3 2.51 10.23 -23.86
N THR A 4 1.31 9.90 -24.32
CA THR A 4 0.05 9.92 -23.59
C THR A 4 0.11 8.93 -22.42
N ASP A 5 0.81 9.33 -21.37
CA ASP A 5 0.91 8.59 -20.12
C ASP A 5 -0.36 8.81 -19.28
N ASN A 6 -1.18 7.77 -19.12
CA ASN A 6 -2.39 7.86 -18.30
C ASN A 6 -2.05 7.71 -16.81
N SER A 7 -1.64 8.82 -16.20
CA SER A 7 -1.32 8.92 -14.77
C SER A 7 -2.49 8.56 -13.85
N ALA A 8 -3.74 8.60 -14.34
CA ALA A 8 -4.92 8.26 -13.55
C ALA A 8 -5.13 6.75 -13.37
N THR A 9 -4.50 5.88 -14.17
CA THR A 9 -4.76 4.42 -14.13
C THR A 9 -3.53 3.59 -13.79
N LYS A 10 -2.36 3.99 -14.31
CA LYS A 10 -1.12 3.22 -14.13
C LYS A 10 -0.72 3.00 -12.66
N PRO A 11 -0.84 3.98 -11.74
CA PRO A 11 -0.50 3.74 -10.34
C PRO A 11 -1.31 2.58 -9.73
N TYR A 12 -2.60 2.48 -10.06
CA TYR A 12 -3.46 1.41 -9.57
C TYR A 12 -3.06 0.04 -10.13
N ILE A 13 -2.71 -0.04 -11.42
CA ILE A 13 -2.24 -1.29 -12.05
C ILE A 13 -0.93 -1.76 -11.40
N VAL A 14 0.01 -0.84 -11.17
CA VAL A 14 1.28 -1.14 -10.51
C VAL A 14 1.05 -1.62 -9.09
N SER A 15 0.29 -0.88 -8.29
CA SER A 15 -0.04 -1.26 -6.90
C SER A 15 -0.75 -2.61 -6.83
N HIS A 16 -1.69 -2.90 -7.74
CA HIS A 16 -2.38 -4.19 -7.80
C HIS A 16 -1.40 -5.35 -8.01
N ASN A 17 -0.50 -5.23 -8.98
CA ASN A 17 0.49 -6.27 -9.26
C ASN A 17 1.50 -6.43 -8.12
N LEU A 18 1.88 -5.34 -7.44
CA LEU A 18 2.74 -5.41 -6.26
C LEU A 18 2.08 -6.18 -5.11
N LEU A 19 0.78 -5.98 -4.87
CA LEU A 19 0.04 -6.73 -3.85
C LEU A 19 -0.07 -8.22 -4.20
N LEU A 20 -0.33 -8.55 -5.47
CA LEU A 20 -0.34 -9.94 -5.93
C LEU A 20 1.02 -10.61 -5.76
N ALA A 21 2.10 -9.95 -6.19
CA ALA A 21 3.45 -10.46 -6.05
C ALA A 21 3.83 -10.69 -4.58
N HIS A 22 3.49 -9.74 -3.71
CA HIS A 22 3.69 -9.89 -2.27
C HIS A 22 2.93 -11.09 -1.70
N ALA A 23 1.64 -11.23 -2.03
CA ALA A 23 0.82 -12.35 -1.57
C ALA A 23 1.37 -13.71 -2.02
N THR A 24 1.77 -13.83 -3.28
CA THR A 24 2.37 -15.06 -3.83
C THR A 24 3.67 -15.44 -3.11
N VAL A 25 4.54 -14.46 -2.81
CA VAL A 25 5.81 -14.74 -2.11
C VAL A 25 5.56 -15.10 -0.64
N VAL A 26 4.60 -14.44 0.02
CA VAL A 26 4.24 -14.76 1.41
C VAL A 26 3.67 -16.18 1.51
N GLU A 27 2.80 -16.57 0.58
CA GLU A 27 2.26 -17.94 0.50
C GLU A 27 3.39 -18.96 0.29
N LEU A 28 4.27 -18.73 -0.69
CA LEU A 28 5.43 -19.57 -0.93
C LEU A 28 6.33 -19.71 0.31
N TYR A 29 6.57 -18.61 1.02
CA TYR A 29 7.35 -18.59 2.25
C TYR A 29 6.71 -19.49 3.32
N ARG A 30 5.41 -19.31 3.57
CA ARG A 30 4.63 -20.09 4.54
C ARG A 30 4.70 -21.58 4.23
N GLU A 31 4.52 -21.95 2.97
CA GLU A 31 4.45 -23.36 2.56
C GLU A 31 5.81 -24.08 2.56
N LYS A 32 6.89 -23.39 2.13
CA LYS A 32 8.17 -24.07 1.85
C LYS A 32 9.29 -23.77 2.82
N PHE A 33 9.22 -22.65 3.52
CA PHE A 33 10.38 -22.11 4.24
C PHE A 33 10.09 -21.81 5.70
N GLN A 34 8.86 -21.42 6.06
CA GLN A 34 8.54 -20.94 7.40
C GLN A 34 8.76 -22.00 8.48
N GLU A 35 8.39 -23.27 8.25
CA GLU A 35 8.60 -24.35 9.22
C GLU A 35 10.10 -24.56 9.52
N LYS A 36 10.95 -24.49 8.49
CA LYS A 36 12.40 -24.74 8.62
C LYS A 36 13.17 -23.52 9.14
N GLN A 37 12.75 -22.32 8.75
CA GLN A 37 13.47 -21.07 9.06
C GLN A 37 12.93 -20.39 10.32
N GLY A 38 11.68 -20.65 10.72
CA GLY A 38 11.05 -20.06 11.89
C GLY A 38 10.81 -18.54 11.81
N GLY A 39 10.98 -17.93 10.64
CA GLY A 39 10.85 -16.49 10.45
C GLY A 39 9.42 -16.02 10.15
N GLN A 40 9.29 -14.72 9.94
CA GLN A 40 8.02 -14.05 9.61
C GLN A 40 8.18 -13.19 8.35
N SER A 41 7.11 -13.09 7.56
CA SER A 41 7.04 -12.24 6.37
C SER A 41 5.91 -11.22 6.52
N GLY A 42 6.18 -9.97 6.17
CA GLY A 42 5.23 -8.86 6.22
C GLY A 42 5.49 -7.82 5.13
N ILE A 43 4.72 -6.74 5.12
CA ILE A 43 4.83 -5.63 4.16
C ILE A 43 5.18 -4.33 4.88
N SER A 44 6.09 -3.56 4.31
CA SER A 44 6.44 -2.21 4.79
C SER A 44 5.82 -1.17 3.87
N LEU A 45 5.00 -0.29 4.43
CA LEU A 45 4.30 0.76 3.69
C LEU A 45 4.84 2.15 4.06
N VAL A 46 4.83 3.06 3.09
CA VAL A 46 5.09 4.48 3.33
C VAL A 46 3.82 5.09 3.94
N GLY A 47 3.92 5.58 5.18
CA GLY A 47 2.86 6.33 5.85
C GLY A 47 3.28 7.78 6.05
N GLN A 48 2.34 8.70 5.88
CA GLN A 48 2.52 10.12 6.21
C GLN A 48 1.50 10.50 7.27
N TYR A 49 1.94 11.30 8.25
CA TYR A 49 1.02 11.93 9.18
C TYR A 49 0.26 13.04 8.46
N VAL A 50 -1.07 13.04 8.58
CA VAL A 50 -1.95 14.04 7.96
C VAL A 50 -2.68 14.81 9.05
N GLU A 51 -2.30 16.07 9.23
CA GLU A 51 -2.99 16.99 10.14
C GLU A 51 -4.16 17.69 9.41
N PRO A 52 -5.35 17.83 10.05
CA PRO A 52 -6.43 18.62 9.47
C PRO A 52 -6.03 20.08 9.26
N TYR A 53 -6.45 20.66 8.12
CA TYR A 53 -6.20 22.07 7.86
C TYR A 53 -6.88 23.00 8.88
N SER A 54 -8.04 22.60 9.41
CA SER A 54 -8.75 23.34 10.45
C SER A 54 -9.60 22.40 11.32
N GLU A 55 -10.20 22.96 12.37
CA GLU A 55 -11.18 22.28 13.23
C GLU A 55 -12.56 22.11 12.60
N SER A 56 -12.72 22.36 11.30
CA SER A 56 -13.95 22.05 10.62
C SER A 56 -14.17 20.53 10.54
N ALA A 57 -15.43 20.09 10.64
CA ALA A 57 -15.75 18.67 10.51
C ALA A 57 -15.32 18.09 9.14
N LYS A 58 -15.35 18.92 8.10
CA LYS A 58 -14.93 18.56 6.75
C LYS A 58 -13.42 18.30 6.66
N ASP A 59 -12.61 19.18 7.25
CA ASP A 59 -11.15 19.06 7.17
C ASP A 59 -10.65 17.88 8.03
N ARG A 60 -11.28 17.63 9.19
CA ARG A 60 -11.02 16.42 9.98
C ARG A 60 -11.35 15.13 9.23
N ALA A 61 -12.50 15.09 8.54
CA ALA A 61 -12.88 13.93 7.73
C ALA A 61 -11.93 13.70 6.54
N SER A 62 -11.48 14.80 5.91
CA SER A 62 -10.50 14.72 4.82
C SER A 62 -9.15 14.19 5.29
N ALA A 63 -8.63 14.69 6.43
CA ALA A 63 -7.38 14.21 7.01
C ALA A 63 -7.46 12.73 7.42
N THR A 64 -8.60 12.30 7.97
CA THR A 64 -8.85 10.90 8.32
C THR A 64 -8.82 10.01 7.07
N SER A 65 -9.49 10.41 6.00
CA SER A 65 -9.53 9.64 4.74
C SER A 65 -8.17 9.53 4.05
N ALA A 66 -7.27 10.48 4.30
CA ALA A 66 -5.90 10.47 3.78
C ALA A 66 -4.90 9.74 4.71
N THR A 67 -5.25 9.55 5.98
CA THR A 67 -4.45 8.81 6.93
C THR A 67 -4.60 7.32 6.66
N ILE A 68 -3.48 6.61 6.55
CA ILE A 68 -3.46 5.15 6.44
C ILE A 68 -3.56 4.59 7.87
N LEU A 69 -4.77 4.31 8.34
CA LEU A 69 -5.05 3.50 9.53
C LEU A 69 -6.13 2.47 9.22
#